data_AF-A0A9E5DUT6-F1
#
_entry.id   AF-A0A9E5DUT6-F1
#
_cell.length_a   1.000
_cell.length_b   1.000
_cell.length_c   1.000
_cell.angle_alpha   90.00
_cell.angle_beta   90.00
_cell.angle_gamma   90.00
#
_symmetry.space_group_name_H-M   'P 1'
#
loop_
_entity.id
_entity.type
_entity.pdbx_description
1 polymer ?
#
loop_
_entity_poly.entity_id
_entity_poly.type
_entity_poly.pdbx_seq_one_letter_code
_entity_poly.pdbx_strand_id
1 'polypeptide(L)'
;MIVQWFKPVLSGIGARLVSPQVQRGFSLIEVLVGGVVAMIGLFATLNLAVSATAGNSERRDAQTAGQLAEHVLATIQSEAVMWTDTTPPGISRYLSKLPLPVGTGSPTDWLNGPGAPLSTDKRVGQMGADQMYDQGVLQEMPAGRGQRFCVQYRFTWVTTDVVRTEVRVYWARGKAPADKFKQCPLLTATDMGLVGTVTLPALVMRNVYAQ
;
A
#
# COMPACT_ATOMS: atom_id res chain seq x y z
N MET A 1 -6.89 -6.81 24.95
CA MET A 1 -6.86 -5.34 25.14
C MET A 1 -8.16 -4.79 24.58
N ILE A 2 -9.03 -4.35 25.49
CA ILE A 2 -10.21 -3.48 25.35
C ILE A 2 -11.24 -3.85 24.25
N VAL A 3 -12.11 -4.79 24.59
CA VAL A 3 -13.48 -4.88 24.06
C VAL A 3 -14.38 -4.18 25.08
N GLN A 4 -14.66 -2.89 24.86
CA GLN A 4 -15.56 -2.10 25.71
C GLN A 4 -16.91 -1.88 25.02
N TRP A 5 -17.89 -2.67 25.45
CA TRP A 5 -19.24 -2.24 25.85
C TRP A 5 -19.93 -1.16 25.00
N PHE A 6 -20.60 -1.57 23.93
CA PHE A 6 -21.78 -0.84 23.44
C PHE A 6 -22.97 -1.21 24.32
N LYS A 7 -23.32 -0.37 25.30
CA LYS A 7 -24.62 -0.42 25.97
C LYS A 7 -25.67 0.18 25.03
N PRO A 8 -26.74 -0.54 24.65
CA PRO A 8 -27.87 0.09 23.99
C PRO A 8 -28.66 0.87 25.05
N VAL A 9 -28.50 2.19 25.07
CA VAL A 9 -29.43 3.10 25.76
C VAL A 9 -30.64 3.30 24.85
N LEU A 10 -31.63 2.43 24.96
CA LEU A 10 -32.99 2.65 24.47
C LEU A 10 -33.99 2.25 25.57
N SER A 11 -33.79 2.81 26.77
CA SER A 11 -34.78 2.78 27.86
C SER A 11 -35.64 4.03 27.74
N GLY A 12 -36.65 3.97 26.87
CA GLY A 12 -37.55 5.10 26.65
C GLY A 12 -38.64 4.82 25.62
N ILE A 13 -39.13 3.58 25.51
CA ILE A 13 -40.34 3.30 24.74
C ILE A 13 -41.51 3.58 25.68
N GLY A 14 -41.94 4.85 25.68
CA GLY A 14 -43.24 5.24 26.19
C GLY A 14 -44.31 4.38 25.53
N ALA A 15 -45.24 3.87 26.34
CA ALA A 15 -46.42 3.17 25.92
C ALA A 15 -47.14 3.99 24.84
N ARG A 16 -46.96 3.59 23.57
CA ARG A 16 -47.78 4.11 22.47
C ARG A 16 -49.16 3.51 22.66
N LEU A 17 -50.10 4.39 23.02
CA LEU A 17 -51.53 4.17 22.84
C LEU A 17 -51.74 3.58 21.44
N VAL A 18 -52.10 2.30 21.40
CA VAL A 18 -52.59 1.66 20.19
C VAL A 18 -53.95 2.30 19.92
N SER A 19 -53.95 3.35 19.10
CA SER A 19 -55.19 3.86 18.53
C SER A 19 -55.80 2.74 17.67
N PRO A 20 -57.14 2.60 17.66
CA PRO A 20 -57.78 1.63 16.79
C PRO A 20 -57.33 1.90 15.35
N GLN A 21 -56.66 0.92 14.74
CA GLN A 21 -56.32 0.97 13.33
C GLN A 21 -57.63 0.98 12.56
N VAL A 22 -58.10 2.17 12.21
CA VAL A 22 -59.10 2.34 11.17
C VAL A 22 -58.50 1.73 9.92
N GLN A 23 -59.04 0.59 9.47
CA GLN A 23 -58.68 -0.07 8.22
C GLN A 23 -59.02 0.86 7.05
N ARG A 24 -58.18 1.86 6.81
CA ARG A 24 -58.22 2.67 5.60
C ARG A 24 -57.48 1.86 4.55
N GLY A 25 -58.20 1.41 3.53
CA GLY A 25 -57.58 0.78 2.36
C GLY A 25 -56.57 1.75 1.74
N PHE A 26 -55.38 1.25 1.45
CA PHE A 26 -54.35 2.04 0.77
C PHE A 26 -54.84 2.44 -0.63
N SER A 27 -54.72 3.73 -0.93
CA SER A 27 -54.93 4.23 -2.28
C SER A 27 -53.84 3.68 -3.21
N LEU A 28 -54.20 3.36 -4.47
CA LEU A 28 -53.24 2.91 -5.48
C LEU A 28 -52.10 3.93 -5.68
N ILE A 29 -52.39 5.22 -5.53
CA ILE A 29 -51.40 6.29 -5.60
C ILE A 29 -50.39 6.19 -4.45
N GLU A 30 -50.85 5.84 -3.25
CA GLU A 30 -49.99 5.73 -2.07
C GLU A 30 -49.00 4.57 -2.19
N VAL A 31 -49.45 3.44 -2.76
CA VAL A 31 -48.59 2.30 -3.06
C VAL A 31 -47.56 2.65 -4.14
N LEU A 32 -47.96 3.37 -5.20
CA LEU A 32 -47.04 3.81 -6.26
C LEU A 32 -45.97 4.76 -5.72
N VAL A 33 -46.34 5.74 -4.89
CA VAL A 33 -45.39 6.66 -4.26
C VAL A 33 -44.42 5.90 -3.34
N GLY A 34 -44.92 4.97 -2.53
CA GLY A 34 -44.09 4.10 -1.70
C GLY A 34 -43.09 3.28 -2.51
N GLY A 35 -43.53 2.73 -3.65
CA GLY A 35 -42.67 2.00 -4.58
C GLY A 35 -41.54 2.86 -5.17
N VAL A 36 -41.84 4.10 -5.57
CA VAL A 36 -40.83 5.03 -6.09
C VAL A 36 -39.80 5.39 -5.03
N VAL A 37 -40.23 5.72 -3.80
CA VAL A 37 -39.33 6.02 -2.69
C VAL A 37 -38.45 4.83 -2.35
N ALA A 38 -39.01 3.61 -2.32
CA ALA A 38 -38.25 2.39 -2.08
C ALA A 38 -37.20 2.14 -3.18
N MET A 39 -37.55 2.37 -4.45
CA MET A 39 -36.59 2.26 -5.56
C MET A 39 -35.44 3.25 -5.43
N ILE A 40 -35.71 4.52 -5.12
CA ILE A 40 -34.66 5.54 -4.91
C ILE A 40 -33.74 5.12 -3.74
N GLY A 41 -34.32 4.63 -2.65
CA GLY A 41 -33.56 4.10 -1.51
C GLY A 41 -32.64 2.94 -1.91
N LEU A 42 -33.15 1.99 -2.70
CA LEU A 42 -32.35 0.88 -3.20
C LEU A 42 -31.18 1.36 -4.06
N PHE A 43 -31.42 2.26 -5.01
CA PHE A 43 -30.35 2.84 -5.83
C PHE A 43 -29.30 3.58 -5.00
N ALA A 44 -29.70 4.31 -3.96
CA ALA A 44 -28.78 4.98 -3.06
C ALA A 44 -27.87 3.97 -2.33
N THR A 45 -28.45 2.89 -1.79
CA THR A 45 -27.67 1.85 -1.09
C THR A 45 -26.71 1.11 -2.01
N LEU A 46 -27.10 0.83 -3.26
CA LEU A 46 -26.22 0.18 -4.23
C LEU A 46 -25.00 1.04 -4.58
N ASN A 47 -25.19 2.34 -4.78
CA ASN A 47 -24.09 3.27 -5.06
C ASN A 47 -23.13 3.40 -3.86
N LEU A 48 -23.66 3.38 -2.64
CA LEU A 48 -22.84 3.34 -1.42
C LEU A 48 -22.05 2.04 -1.30
N ALA A 49 -22.64 0.90 -1.65
CA ALA A 49 -21.93 -0.39 -1.63
C ALA A 49 -20.78 -0.43 -2.66
N VAL A 50 -20.99 0.09 -3.87
CA VAL A 50 -19.96 0.17 -4.90
C VAL A 50 -18.80 1.09 -4.48
N SER A 51 -19.11 2.27 -3.93
CA SER A 51 -18.06 3.18 -3.45
C SER A 51 -17.30 2.62 -2.24
N ALA A 52 -17.99 1.95 -1.31
CA ALA A 52 -17.37 1.31 -0.15
C ALA A 52 -16.42 0.16 -0.56
N THR A 53 -16.80 -0.67 -1.53
CA THR A 53 -15.94 -1.76 -2.03
C THR A 53 -14.70 -1.22 -2.74
N ALA A 54 -14.85 -0.19 -3.58
CA ALA A 54 -13.71 0.48 -4.21
C ALA A 54 -12.76 1.10 -3.16
N GLY A 55 -13.31 1.80 -2.15
CA GLY A 55 -12.51 2.39 -1.08
C GLY A 55 -11.78 1.35 -0.23
N ASN A 56 -12.40 0.19 0.03
CA ASN A 56 -11.76 -0.90 0.76
C ASN A 56 -10.62 -1.55 -0.04
N SER A 57 -10.76 -1.68 -1.36
CA SER A 57 -9.66 -2.16 -2.21
C SER A 57 -8.45 -1.22 -2.13
N GLU A 58 -8.66 0.08 -2.33
CA GLU A 58 -7.59 1.07 -2.30
C GLU A 58 -6.89 1.13 -0.93
N ARG A 59 -7.64 0.94 0.17
CA ARG A 59 -7.05 0.83 1.52
C ARG A 59 -6.16 -0.38 1.67
N ARG A 60 -6.58 -1.54 1.16
CA ARG A 60 -5.76 -2.76 1.17
C ARG A 60 -4.47 -2.55 0.36
N ASP A 61 -4.58 -1.92 -0.80
CA ASP A 61 -3.42 -1.65 -1.65
C ASP A 61 -2.43 -0.71 -0.97
N ALA A 62 -2.92 0.34 -0.30
CA ALA A 62 -2.08 1.24 0.49
C ALA A 62 -1.40 0.53 1.68
N GLN A 63 -2.12 -0.38 2.35
CA GLN A 63 -1.55 -1.18 3.45
C GLN A 63 -0.46 -2.13 2.93
N THR A 64 -0.70 -2.85 1.84
CA THR A 64 0.30 -3.73 1.21
C THR A 64 1.51 -2.94 0.73
N ALA A 65 1.30 -1.78 0.11
CA ALA A 65 2.38 -0.90 -0.30
C ALA A 65 3.22 -0.40 0.90
N GLY A 66 2.56 -0.08 2.03
CA GLY A 66 3.24 0.30 3.27
C GLY A 66 4.11 -0.83 3.83
N GLN A 67 3.54 -2.04 3.97
CA GLN A 67 4.27 -3.21 4.45
C GLN A 67 5.47 -3.55 3.55
N LEU A 68 5.30 -3.43 2.22
CA LEU A 68 6.40 -3.60 1.28
C LEU A 68 7.49 -2.56 1.46
N ALA A 69 7.10 -1.29 1.61
CA ALA A 69 8.05 -0.21 1.83
C ALA A 69 8.86 -0.40 3.14
N GLU A 70 8.18 -0.79 4.23
CA GLU A 70 8.82 -1.12 5.51
C GLU A 70 9.79 -2.29 5.38
N HIS A 71 9.42 -3.33 4.63
CA HIS A 71 10.27 -4.49 4.42
C HIS A 71 11.52 -4.18 3.59
N VAL A 72 11.37 -3.46 2.48
CA VAL A 72 12.49 -3.03 1.64
C VAL A 72 13.44 -2.17 2.45
N LEU A 73 12.89 -1.27 3.27
CA LEU A 73 13.67 -0.46 4.19
C LEU A 73 14.43 -1.32 5.22
N ALA A 74 13.77 -2.27 5.87
CA ALA A 74 14.41 -3.17 6.83
C ALA A 74 15.54 -3.99 6.17
N THR A 75 15.35 -4.38 4.90
CA THR A 75 16.38 -5.05 4.10
C THR A 75 17.57 -4.13 3.85
N ILE A 76 17.34 -2.89 3.41
CA ILE A 76 18.40 -1.89 3.24
C ILE A 76 19.15 -1.64 4.56
N GLN A 77 18.44 -1.57 5.69
CA GLN A 77 19.07 -1.44 7.01
C GLN A 77 19.95 -2.66 7.35
N SER A 78 19.48 -3.87 7.06
CA SER A 78 20.26 -5.08 7.31
C SER A 78 21.51 -5.15 6.42
N GLU A 79 21.42 -4.71 5.16
CA GLU A 79 22.58 -4.57 4.27
C GLU A 79 23.55 -3.50 4.80
N ALA A 80 23.02 -2.42 5.37
CA ALA A 80 23.83 -1.32 5.89
C ALA A 80 24.69 -1.71 7.10
N VAL A 81 24.28 -2.72 7.88
CA VAL A 81 25.12 -3.27 8.97
C VAL A 81 26.40 -3.92 8.44
N MET A 82 26.33 -4.50 7.23
CA MET A 82 27.49 -5.13 6.57
C MET A 82 28.17 -4.19 5.56
N TRP A 83 27.73 -2.94 5.49
CA TRP A 83 28.26 -1.98 4.53
C TRP A 83 29.67 -1.57 4.92
N THR A 84 30.58 -1.81 3.99
CA THR A 84 31.99 -1.42 4.06
C THR A 84 32.38 -0.71 2.77
N ASP A 85 33.45 0.09 2.78
CA ASP A 85 33.93 0.81 1.60
C ASP A 85 34.32 -0.13 0.44
N THR A 86 34.61 -1.40 0.75
CA THR A 86 35.04 -2.43 -0.22
C THR A 86 34.02 -3.57 -0.32
N THR A 87 32.73 -3.29 -0.15
CA THR A 87 31.67 -4.32 -0.18
C THR A 87 31.78 -5.17 -1.47
N PRO A 88 32.07 -6.48 -1.36
CA PRO A 88 32.21 -7.35 -2.51
C PRO A 88 30.94 -7.36 -3.38
N PRO A 89 31.06 -7.41 -4.72
CA PRO A 89 29.91 -7.48 -5.61
C PRO A 89 29.06 -8.72 -5.28
N GLY A 90 27.77 -8.51 -5.03
CA GLY A 90 26.80 -9.58 -4.73
C GLY A 90 26.37 -9.69 -3.27
N ILE A 91 27.01 -9.00 -2.32
CA ILE A 91 26.61 -9.00 -0.90
C ILE A 91 25.58 -7.91 -0.60
N SER A 92 25.63 -6.77 -1.31
CA SER A 92 24.64 -5.70 -1.19
C SER A 92 23.89 -5.48 -2.50
N ARG A 93 22.56 -5.66 -2.47
CA ARG A 93 21.71 -5.54 -3.65
C ARG A 93 21.24 -4.11 -3.85
N TYR A 94 21.00 -3.39 -2.76
CA TYR A 94 20.54 -2.01 -2.79
C TYR A 94 21.72 -1.04 -2.66
N LEU A 95 22.66 -1.34 -1.75
CA LEU A 95 23.78 -0.44 -1.46
C LEU A 95 24.86 -0.40 -2.54
N SER A 96 24.95 -1.42 -3.40
CA SER A 96 25.90 -1.44 -4.53
C SER A 96 25.65 -0.35 -5.57
N LYS A 97 24.46 0.29 -5.55
CA LYS A 97 24.12 1.41 -6.43
C LYS A 97 24.33 2.78 -5.78
N LEU A 98 24.90 2.87 -4.57
CA LEU A 98 25.27 4.17 -4.02
C LEU A 98 26.34 4.80 -4.92
N PRO A 99 26.14 6.04 -5.40
CA PRO A 99 27.18 6.74 -6.14
C PRO A 99 28.37 7.00 -5.21
N LEU A 100 29.55 6.59 -5.68
CA LEU A 100 30.84 7.04 -5.17
C LEU A 100 31.12 8.38 -5.89
N PRO A 101 30.86 9.55 -5.27
CA PRO A 101 31.74 10.08 -4.23
C PRO A 101 31.02 10.72 -3.03
N VAL A 102 31.76 10.78 -1.92
CA VAL A 102 31.39 11.30 -0.61
C VAL A 102 31.17 12.82 -0.65
N GLY A 103 29.99 13.27 -1.09
CA GLY A 103 29.63 14.68 -1.21
C GLY A 103 28.29 14.97 -0.53
N THR A 104 28.24 16.00 0.30
CA THR A 104 27.05 16.38 1.07
C THR A 104 25.92 16.91 0.18
N GLY A 105 24.70 16.41 0.39
CA GLY A 105 23.47 17.11 0.01
C GLY A 105 22.87 16.82 -1.37
N SER A 106 23.49 16.00 -2.23
CA SER A 106 22.85 15.60 -3.50
C SER A 106 22.12 14.25 -3.36
N PRO A 107 20.78 14.21 -3.48
CA PRO A 107 20.04 12.97 -3.52
C PRO A 107 20.32 12.22 -4.83
N THR A 108 20.40 10.90 -4.78
CA THR A 108 20.42 10.07 -5.99
C THR A 108 19.11 10.24 -6.75
N ASP A 109 19.11 9.93 -8.04
CA ASP A 109 17.85 9.70 -8.73
C ASP A 109 17.10 8.53 -8.10
N TRP A 110 15.79 8.45 -8.36
CA TRP A 110 15.00 7.30 -7.94
C TRP A 110 15.48 6.05 -8.67
N LEU A 111 15.96 5.08 -7.91
CA LEU A 111 16.43 3.80 -8.41
C LEU A 111 15.30 2.79 -8.29
N ASN A 112 15.12 1.96 -9.31
CA ASN A 112 14.16 0.88 -9.26
C ASN A 112 14.68 -0.27 -8.38
N GLY A 113 13.81 -0.73 -7.48
CA GLY A 113 13.97 -1.95 -6.71
C GLY A 113 14.25 -3.14 -7.62
N PRO A 114 15.19 -4.02 -7.27
CA PRO A 114 15.49 -5.18 -8.07
C PRO A 114 14.29 -6.16 -7.96
N GLY A 115 13.55 -6.31 -9.05
CA GLY A 115 12.37 -7.17 -9.10
C GLY A 115 12.65 -8.61 -8.68
N ALA A 116 11.63 -9.30 -8.22
CA ALA A 116 11.68 -10.71 -7.91
C ALA A 116 11.94 -11.55 -9.17
N PRO A 117 12.97 -12.41 -9.23
CA PRO A 117 12.95 -13.50 -10.20
C PRO A 117 11.77 -14.43 -9.89
N LEU A 118 11.09 -14.92 -10.93
CA LEU A 118 9.93 -15.81 -10.76
C LEU A 118 10.35 -17.10 -10.02
N SER A 119 9.76 -17.34 -8.84
CA SER A 119 9.69 -18.68 -8.28
C SER A 119 8.48 -19.42 -8.85
N THR A 120 8.66 -20.68 -9.24
CA THR A 120 7.64 -21.55 -9.83
C THR A 120 6.63 -22.09 -8.81
N ASP A 121 6.88 -21.92 -7.50
CA ASP A 121 5.99 -22.43 -6.45
C ASP A 121 5.11 -21.33 -5.86
N LYS A 122 3.79 -21.54 -5.84
CA LYS A 122 2.77 -20.50 -5.56
C LYS A 122 1.89 -20.82 -4.34
N ARG A 123 2.38 -21.64 -3.41
CA ARG A 123 1.64 -22.01 -2.20
C ARG A 123 2.11 -21.21 -0.99
N VAL A 124 1.23 -20.32 -0.55
CA VAL A 124 1.07 -19.66 0.76
C VAL A 124 2.18 -19.91 1.81
N GLY A 125 2.82 -18.83 2.27
CA GLY A 125 3.29 -18.72 3.66
C GLY A 125 4.59 -19.42 4.05
N GLN A 126 5.67 -19.28 3.28
CA GLN A 126 7.01 -19.56 3.80
C GLN A 126 7.85 -18.28 3.87
N MET A 127 8.06 -17.79 5.10
CA MET A 127 9.26 -17.02 5.39
C MET A 127 10.46 -17.97 5.25
N GLY A 128 11.37 -17.64 4.34
CA GLY A 128 12.71 -18.25 4.26
C GLY A 128 12.79 -19.50 3.39
N ALA A 129 13.46 -19.35 2.25
CA ALA A 129 14.25 -20.42 1.67
C ALA A 129 15.69 -19.90 1.67
N ASP A 130 16.53 -20.34 2.61
CA ASP A 130 18.00 -20.25 2.73
C ASP A 130 18.76 -19.23 1.84
N GLN A 131 18.22 -18.03 1.69
CA GLN A 131 18.77 -16.96 0.87
C GLN A 131 18.64 -15.65 1.64
N MET A 132 19.73 -14.89 1.63
CA MET A 132 19.84 -13.65 2.41
C MET A 132 18.68 -12.69 2.09
N TYR A 133 17.81 -12.54 3.09
CA TYR A 133 16.95 -11.41 3.43
C TYR A 133 15.78 -10.98 2.51
N ASP A 134 15.72 -11.30 1.21
CA ASP A 134 14.76 -10.59 0.30
C ASP A 134 13.87 -11.51 -0.58
N GLN A 135 14.13 -12.83 -0.66
CA GLN A 135 13.39 -13.68 -1.62
C GLN A 135 11.93 -13.98 -1.23
N GLY A 136 11.58 -14.01 0.06
CA GLY A 136 10.22 -14.37 0.51
C GLY A 136 9.16 -13.34 0.10
N VAL A 137 9.44 -12.04 0.28
CA VAL A 137 8.53 -10.95 -0.10
C VAL A 137 8.51 -10.73 -1.61
N LEU A 138 9.64 -10.95 -2.27
CA LEU A 138 9.72 -10.94 -3.73
C LEU A 138 8.95 -12.11 -4.37
N GLN A 139 8.88 -13.27 -3.71
CA GLN A 139 8.01 -14.37 -4.13
C GLN A 139 6.51 -14.07 -3.98
N GLU A 140 6.12 -13.17 -3.07
CA GLU A 140 4.73 -12.65 -3.02
C GLU A 140 4.38 -11.75 -4.21
N MET A 141 5.39 -11.29 -4.97
CA MET A 141 5.23 -10.47 -6.17
C MET A 141 5.74 -11.21 -7.43
N PRO A 142 5.07 -12.31 -7.84
CA PRO A 142 5.53 -13.09 -8.98
C PRO A 142 5.56 -12.23 -10.25
N ALA A 143 6.75 -12.04 -10.81
CA ALA A 143 6.91 -11.43 -12.13
C ALA A 143 6.03 -12.20 -13.14
N GLY A 144 5.37 -11.49 -14.07
CA GLY A 144 4.49 -12.11 -15.07
C GLY A 144 2.99 -12.18 -14.71
N ARG A 145 2.58 -11.92 -13.46
CA ARG A 145 1.19 -11.55 -13.14
C ARG A 145 1.11 -10.08 -12.80
N GLY A 146 1.14 -9.23 -13.85
CA GLY A 146 0.91 -7.78 -13.78
C GLY A 146 1.37 -7.14 -12.47
N GLN A 147 2.68 -6.93 -12.32
CA GLN A 147 3.28 -6.30 -11.13
C GLN A 147 2.47 -5.06 -10.76
N ARG A 148 1.68 -5.20 -9.70
CA ARG A 148 0.73 -4.17 -9.28
C ARG A 148 1.42 -3.05 -8.52
N PHE A 149 2.54 -3.38 -7.89
CA PHE A 149 3.34 -2.49 -7.08
C PHE A 149 4.73 -2.34 -7.69
N CYS A 150 5.21 -1.11 -7.70
CA CYS A 150 6.55 -0.75 -8.11
C CYS A 150 7.25 -0.10 -6.93
N VAL A 151 8.45 -0.59 -6.66
CA VAL A 151 9.30 -0.09 -5.58
C VAL A 151 10.41 0.75 -6.18
N GLN A 152 10.53 1.98 -5.70
CA GLN A 152 11.65 2.86 -5.96
C GLN A 152 12.31 3.22 -4.65
N TYR A 153 13.61 3.37 -4.66
CA TYR A 153 14.39 3.83 -3.51
C TYR A 153 15.35 4.93 -3.94
N ARG A 154 15.70 5.78 -2.99
CA ARG A 154 16.59 6.91 -3.20
C ARG A 154 17.49 7.07 -1.99
N PHE A 155 18.76 7.37 -2.22
CA PHE A 155 19.72 7.69 -1.18
C PHE A 155 20.03 9.18 -1.21
N THR A 156 20.26 9.79 -0.04
CA THR A 156 20.69 11.19 0.07
C THR A 156 21.80 11.26 1.09
N TRP A 157 22.97 11.73 0.69
CA TRP A 157 24.08 11.94 1.63
C TRP A 157 23.75 13.12 2.56
N VAL A 158 23.74 12.84 3.86
CA VAL A 158 23.54 13.86 4.92
C VAL A 158 24.91 14.39 5.37
N THR A 159 25.84 13.49 5.64
CA THR A 159 27.26 13.78 5.91
C THR A 159 28.13 12.86 5.05
N THR A 160 29.45 12.89 5.26
CA THR A 160 30.40 12.00 4.57
C THR A 160 30.23 10.53 4.95
N ASP A 161 29.79 10.28 6.18
CA ASP A 161 29.62 8.95 6.76
C ASP A 161 28.16 8.56 6.91
N VAL A 162 27.21 9.44 6.56
CA VAL A 162 25.79 9.25 6.84
C VAL A 162 24.91 9.41 5.61
N VAL A 163 24.08 8.40 5.35
CA VAL A 163 23.14 8.33 4.23
C VAL A 163 21.70 8.23 4.73
N ARG A 164 20.82 9.07 4.21
CA ARG A 164 19.37 8.95 4.35
C ARG A 164 18.80 8.11 3.21
N THR A 165 17.94 7.15 3.53
CA THR A 165 17.19 6.40 2.52
C THR A 165 15.74 6.88 2.43
N GLU A 166 15.17 6.79 1.25
CA GLU A 166 13.74 6.96 1.03
C GLU A 166 13.24 5.83 0.17
N VAL A 167 12.15 5.19 0.60
CA VAL A 167 11.50 4.13 -0.18
C VAL A 167 10.12 4.62 -0.57
N ARG A 168 9.83 4.52 -1.87
CA ARG A 168 8.54 4.83 -2.46
C ARG A 168 7.98 3.60 -3.11
N VAL A 169 6.76 3.24 -2.73
CA VAL A 169 5.99 2.19 -3.39
C VAL A 169 4.80 2.84 -4.06
N TYR A 170 4.59 2.52 -5.33
CA TYR A 170 3.46 3.04 -6.08
C TYR A 170 2.75 1.97 -6.89
N TRP A 171 1.46 2.19 -7.14
CA TRP A 171 0.58 1.25 -7.85
C TRP A 171 -0.45 1.99 -8.69
N ALA A 172 -0.97 1.33 -9.72
CA ALA A 172 -2.05 1.85 -10.56
C ALA A 172 -3.37 1.90 -9.77
N ARG A 173 -4.08 3.05 -9.79
CA ARG A 173 -5.41 3.19 -9.17
C ARG A 173 -6.53 2.97 -10.18
N GLY A 174 -7.63 2.37 -9.73
CA GLY A 174 -8.86 2.23 -10.52
C GLY A 174 -8.63 1.63 -11.92
N LYS A 175 -8.96 2.39 -12.97
CA LYS A 175 -8.86 1.98 -14.39
C LYS A 175 -7.55 2.41 -15.07
N ALA A 176 -6.53 2.80 -14.31
CA ALA A 176 -5.25 3.15 -14.90
C ALA A 176 -4.66 1.95 -15.68
N PRO A 177 -4.04 2.19 -16.85
CA PRO A 177 -3.55 1.11 -17.71
C PRO A 177 -2.40 0.38 -17.02
N ALA A 178 -2.68 -0.80 -16.46
CA ALA A 178 -1.72 -1.62 -15.71
C ALA A 178 -0.45 -1.93 -16.52
N ASP A 179 -0.56 -1.98 -17.85
CA ASP A 179 0.58 -2.23 -18.76
C ASP A 179 1.67 -1.17 -18.66
N LYS A 180 1.32 0.10 -18.40
CA LYS A 180 2.30 1.17 -18.22
C LYS A 180 3.17 0.95 -16.97
N PHE A 181 2.64 0.26 -15.96
CA PHE A 181 3.30 0.07 -14.68
C PHE A 181 4.11 -1.23 -14.62
N LYS A 182 3.99 -2.12 -15.62
CA LYS A 182 4.77 -3.37 -15.69
C LYS A 182 6.29 -3.16 -15.72
N GLN A 183 6.74 -2.01 -16.20
CA GLN A 183 8.17 -1.67 -16.31
C GLN A 183 8.67 -0.78 -15.17
N CYS A 184 7.82 -0.47 -14.18
CA CYS A 184 8.13 0.48 -13.12
C CYS A 184 8.80 1.76 -13.62
N PRO A 185 8.12 2.52 -14.52
CA PRO A 185 8.67 3.76 -15.04
C PRO A 185 8.85 4.80 -13.93
N LEU A 186 9.80 5.71 -14.11
CA LEU A 186 9.91 6.88 -13.25
C LEU A 186 8.59 7.67 -13.30
N LEU A 187 7.99 7.91 -12.13
CA LEU A 187 6.75 8.65 -12.04
C LEU A 187 6.96 10.09 -12.49
N THR A 188 6.18 10.54 -13.46
CA THR A 188 6.14 11.94 -13.88
C THR A 188 5.02 12.70 -13.18
N ALA A 189 5.08 14.03 -13.17
CA ALA A 189 4.05 14.87 -12.55
C ALA A 189 2.64 14.61 -13.14
N THR A 190 2.57 14.19 -14.41
CA THR A 190 1.33 13.85 -15.10
C THR A 190 0.69 12.54 -14.64
N ASP A 191 1.45 11.65 -14.00
CA ASP A 191 0.96 10.33 -13.57
C ASP A 191 0.36 10.33 -12.15
N MET A 192 0.56 11.41 -11.37
CA MET A 192 0.18 11.44 -9.95
C MET A 192 -1.32 11.26 -9.69
N GLY A 193 -2.20 11.60 -10.65
CA GLY A 193 -3.64 11.41 -10.54
C GLY A 193 -4.10 9.95 -10.76
N LEU A 194 -3.27 9.14 -11.40
CA LEU A 194 -3.59 7.75 -11.80
C LEU A 194 -2.93 6.71 -10.89
N VAL A 195 -2.11 7.17 -9.95
CA VAL A 195 -1.20 6.34 -9.18
C VAL A 195 -1.41 6.58 -7.69
N GLY A 196 -1.45 5.49 -6.93
CA GLY A 196 -1.36 5.50 -5.49
C GLY A 196 0.12 5.44 -5.14
N THR A 197 0.56 6.25 -4.18
CA THR A 197 1.94 6.29 -3.75
C THR A 197 2.00 6.32 -2.24
N VAL A 198 2.85 5.47 -1.67
CA VAL A 198 3.27 5.51 -0.28
C VAL A 198 4.77 5.78 -0.30
N THR A 199 5.19 6.88 0.32
CA THR A 199 6.61 7.17 0.50
C THR A 199 6.90 7.13 1.99
N LEU A 200 7.81 6.23 2.37
CA LEU A 200 8.35 6.18 3.72
C LEU A 200 9.71 6.87 3.70
N PRO A 201 9.84 8.07 4.29
CA PRO A 201 11.15 8.66 4.50
C PRO A 201 11.81 7.88 5.63
N ALA A 202 13.00 7.31 5.39
CA ALA A 202 13.52 6.39 6.37
C ALA A 202 15.03 6.30 6.44
N LEU A 203 15.47 6.60 7.66
CA LEU A 203 16.69 6.16 8.31
C LEU A 203 17.99 6.68 7.74
N VAL A 204 18.77 7.12 8.71
CA VAL A 204 20.06 7.76 8.62
C VAL A 204 21.03 6.65 9.01
N MET A 205 21.69 6.07 8.02
CA MET A 205 22.61 4.95 8.18
C MET A 205 24.02 5.51 8.20
N ARG A 206 24.84 5.04 9.14
CA ARG A 206 26.23 5.49 9.29
C ARG A 206 27.19 4.40 8.82
N ASN A 207 28.11 4.72 7.92
CA ASN A 207 29.24 3.86 7.60
C ASN A 207 30.23 3.90 8.78
N VAL A 208 30.37 2.77 9.50
CA VAL A 208 31.29 2.67 10.63
C VAL A 208 32.75 2.53 10.15
N TYR A 209 32.96 2.21 8.87
CA TYR A 209 34.27 1.94 8.29
C TYR A 209 34.83 3.09 7.46
N ALA A 210 34.06 4.18 7.25
CA ALA A 210 34.55 5.37 6.60
C ALA A 210 35.64 6.02 7.47
N GLN A 211 36.90 5.93 7.03
CA GLN A 211 38.06 6.58 7.65
C GLN A 211 38.35 7.93 6.99
#